data_AF-A0A0P9D724-F1
#
_entry.id   AF-A0A0P9D724-F1
#
_cell.length_a   1.000
_cell.length_b   1.000
_cell.length_c   1.000
_cell.angle_alpha   90.00
_cell.angle_beta   90.00
_cell.angle_gamma   90.00
#
_symmetry.space_group_name_H-M   'P 1'
#
loop_
_entity.id
_entity.type
_entity.pdbx_description
1 polymer ?
#
loop_
_entity_poly.entity_id
_entity_poly.type
_entity_poly.pdbx_seq_one_letter_code
_entity_poly.pdbx_strand_id
1 'polypeptide(L)'
;MLEAGTEKYADESLGVLMRRPSAILHEYVPVLEVTDPTILTMLLADPATADQVVRLSDHVVVVQPAALDAVLARLRTLGQTPKIVQGGSDGARTGF
;
A
#
# COMPACT_ATOMS: atom_id res chain seq x y z
N MET A 1 -19.70 62.32 -0.53
CA MET A 1 -19.27 61.68 0.73
C MET A 1 -19.26 60.19 0.45
N LEU A 2 -18.08 59.59 0.42
CA LEU A 2 -17.85 58.17 0.17
C LEU A 2 -18.26 57.32 1.39
N GLU A 3 -18.23 55.99 1.19
CA GLU A 3 -18.20 54.89 2.18
C GLU A 3 -19.59 54.34 2.55
N ALA A 4 -19.90 53.04 2.58
CA ALA A 4 -19.17 51.77 2.43
C ALA A 4 -20.26 50.73 2.01
N GLY A 5 -20.02 49.69 1.20
CA GLY A 5 -18.91 48.75 1.28
C GLY A 5 -19.19 47.69 2.34
N THR A 6 -20.00 46.67 2.04
CA THR A 6 -19.76 45.28 2.49
C THR A 6 -20.76 44.32 1.84
N GLU A 7 -20.36 43.82 0.68
CA GLU A 7 -20.73 42.49 0.21
C GLU A 7 -20.41 41.49 1.30
N LYS A 8 -21.43 40.82 1.82
CA LYS A 8 -21.26 39.64 2.66
C LYS A 8 -21.81 38.44 1.92
N TYR A 9 -21.30 38.22 0.70
CA TYR A 9 -21.18 36.87 0.18
C TYR A 9 -20.10 36.22 1.04
N ALA A 10 -20.55 35.59 2.13
CA ALA A 10 -19.73 34.65 2.85
C ALA A 10 -19.33 33.59 1.81
N ASP A 11 -18.11 33.77 1.33
CA ASP A 11 -17.33 32.83 0.58
C ASP A 11 -17.22 31.58 1.45
N GLU A 12 -18.25 30.72 1.39
CA GLU A 12 -18.18 29.28 1.66
C GLU A 12 -17.27 28.63 0.61
N SER A 13 -16.09 29.22 0.39
CA SER A 13 -14.93 28.50 -0.11
C SER A 13 -14.70 27.37 0.87
N LEU A 14 -15.31 26.22 0.59
CA LEU A 14 -14.66 24.98 0.13
C LEU A 14 -13.23 24.77 0.62
N GLY A 15 -12.95 25.19 1.86
CA GLY A 15 -11.85 24.79 2.70
C GLY A 15 -12.13 23.43 3.30
N VAL A 16 -12.78 22.53 2.55
CA VAL A 16 -12.48 21.11 2.70
C VAL A 16 -11.00 21.04 2.41
N LEU A 17 -10.20 21.04 3.47
CA LEU A 17 -8.76 20.90 3.45
C LEU A 17 -8.44 19.81 2.44
N MET A 18 -8.06 20.21 1.22
CA MET A 18 -7.42 19.32 0.28
C MET A 18 -6.07 19.03 0.90
N ARG A 19 -6.02 18.06 1.82
CA ARG A 19 -4.79 17.42 2.24
C ARG A 19 -4.13 17.00 0.94
N ARG A 20 -3.12 17.76 0.52
CA ARG A 20 -2.31 17.36 -0.63
C ARG A 20 -1.86 15.94 -0.35
N PRO A 21 -2.10 14.99 -1.28
CA PRO A 21 -1.67 13.62 -1.07
C PRO A 21 -0.16 13.64 -0.80
N SER A 22 0.23 13.20 0.38
CA SER A 22 1.64 13.00 0.73
C SER A 22 2.05 11.61 0.26
N ALA A 23 3.04 11.54 -0.63
CA ALA A 23 3.65 10.26 -0.97
C ALA A 23 4.55 9.82 0.20
N ILE A 24 4.35 8.58 0.66
CA ILE A 24 5.22 7.95 1.64
C ILE A 24 6.15 7.01 0.87
N LEU A 25 7.46 7.26 0.94
CA LEU A 25 8.45 6.33 0.42
C LEU A 25 8.68 5.26 1.49
N HIS A 26 8.30 4.02 1.17
CA HIS A 26 8.58 2.87 2.04
C HIS A 26 9.87 2.19 1.59
N GLU A 27 10.77 1.96 2.52
CA GLU A 27 11.96 1.12 2.31
C GLU A 27 11.73 -0.27 2.90
N TYR A 28 12.41 -1.28 2.35
CA TYR A 28 12.36 -2.67 2.84
C TYR A 28 10.94 -3.26 2.89
N VAL A 29 10.09 -2.92 1.91
CA VAL A 29 8.73 -3.45 1.83
C VAL A 29 8.76 -4.96 1.56
N PRO A 30 8.01 -5.76 2.33
CA PRO A 30 7.88 -7.18 2.05
C PRO A 30 7.17 -7.40 0.71
N VAL A 31 7.71 -8.33 -0.07
CA VAL A 31 7.14 -8.76 -1.34
C VAL A 31 6.78 -10.22 -1.24
N LEU A 32 5.57 -10.58 -1.69
CA LEU A 32 5.13 -11.95 -1.82
C LEU A 32 5.08 -12.29 -3.32
N GLU A 33 5.90 -13.27 -3.70
CA GLU A 33 5.91 -13.86 -5.03
C GLU A 33 5.25 -15.25 -4.95
N VAL A 34 4.41 -15.56 -5.94
CA VAL A 34 3.74 -16.86 -6.06
C VAL A 34 3.95 -17.47 -7.44
N THR A 35 4.01 -18.80 -7.51
CA THR A 35 4.07 -19.51 -8.79
C THR A 35 2.69 -19.66 -9.43
N ASP A 36 1.63 -19.76 -8.62
CA ASP A 36 0.23 -19.84 -9.08
C ASP A 36 -0.53 -18.53 -8.78
N PRO A 37 -0.97 -17.78 -9.80
CA PRO A 37 -1.63 -16.49 -9.62
C PRO A 37 -3.01 -16.61 -8.94
N THR A 38 -3.59 -17.81 -8.89
CA THR A 38 -4.84 -18.08 -8.18
C THR A 38 -4.70 -17.81 -6.68
N ILE A 39 -3.51 -18.03 -6.11
CA ILE A 39 -3.21 -17.76 -4.71
C ILE A 39 -3.38 -16.28 -4.38
N LEU A 40 -2.87 -15.38 -5.24
CA LEU A 40 -3.04 -13.94 -5.04
C LEU A 40 -4.48 -13.50 -5.24
N THR A 41 -5.20 -14.15 -6.16
CA THR A 41 -6.64 -13.90 -6.35
C THR A 41 -7.43 -14.22 -5.08
N MET A 42 -7.12 -15.34 -4.42
CA MET A 42 -7.73 -15.68 -3.12
C MET A 42 -7.39 -14.64 -2.05
N LEU A 43 -6.12 -14.21 -1.98
CA LEU A 43 -5.64 -13.23 -1.00
C LEU A 43 -6.27 -11.84 -1.17
N LEU A 44 -6.48 -11.41 -2.42
CA LEU A 44 -7.13 -10.15 -2.77
C LEU A 44 -8.65 -10.20 -2.60
N ALA A 45 -9.26 -11.38 -2.71
CA ALA A 45 -10.69 -11.57 -2.45
C ALA A 45 -11.02 -11.75 -0.96
N ASP A 46 -10.01 -11.99 -0.13
CA ASP A 46 -10.18 -12.24 1.29
C ASP A 46 -10.19 -10.93 2.10
N PRO A 47 -11.30 -10.58 2.77
CA PRO A 47 -11.40 -9.33 3.51
C PRO A 47 -10.39 -9.22 4.66
N ALA A 48 -9.83 -10.33 5.15
CA ALA A 48 -8.80 -10.29 6.18
C ALA A 48 -7.46 -9.75 5.67
N THR A 49 -7.21 -9.81 4.36
CA THR A 49 -5.91 -9.48 3.75
C THR A 49 -5.97 -8.52 2.58
N ALA A 50 -7.13 -8.31 1.96
CA ALA A 50 -7.30 -7.50 0.75
C ALA A 50 -6.75 -6.08 0.91
N ASP A 51 -7.04 -5.41 2.02
CA ASP A 51 -6.56 -4.05 2.29
C ASP A 51 -5.07 -4.00 2.65
N GLN A 52 -4.46 -5.15 2.98
CA GLN A 52 -3.09 -5.26 3.45
C GLN A 52 -2.08 -5.54 2.33
N VAL A 53 -2.55 -5.78 1.11
CA VAL A 53 -1.70 -6.12 -0.02
C VAL A 53 -2.02 -5.26 -1.24
N VAL A 54 -1.00 -4.97 -2.03
CA VAL A 54 -1.13 -4.21 -3.29
C VAL A 54 -0.51 -5.01 -4.41
N ARG A 55 -1.27 -5.26 -5.48
CA ARG A 55 -0.80 -6.04 -6.63
C ARG A 55 0.19 -5.23 -7.47
N LEU A 56 1.36 -5.82 -7.72
CA LEU A 56 2.35 -5.30 -8.67
C LEU A 56 2.29 -6.03 -10.01
N SER A 57 2.03 -7.33 -9.98
CA SER A 57 1.84 -8.18 -11.16
C SER A 57 0.91 -9.35 -10.84
N ASP A 58 0.63 -10.21 -11.82
CA ASP A 58 -0.21 -11.39 -11.60
C ASP A 58 0.37 -12.37 -10.56
N HIS A 59 1.70 -12.35 -10.39
CA HIS A 59 2.46 -13.24 -9.51
C HIS A 59 3.08 -12.55 -8.30
N VAL A 60 2.97 -11.22 -8.19
CA VAL A 60 3.66 -10.44 -7.15
C VAL A 60 2.72 -9.44 -6.49
N VAL A 61 2.72 -9.44 -5.16
CA VAL A 61 2.10 -8.38 -4.34
C VAL A 61 3.11 -7.78 -3.38
N VAL A 62 2.97 -6.49 -3.10
CA VAL A 62 3.56 -5.85 -1.94
C VAL A 62 2.65 -6.07 -0.76
N VAL A 63 3.23 -6.41 0.39
CA VAL A 63 2.51 -6.54 1.66
C VAL A 63 2.82 -5.32 2.51
N GLN A 64 1.81 -4.73 3.14
CA GLN A 64 2.03 -3.67 4.12
C GLN A 64 2.97 -4.19 5.23
N PRO A 65 4.04 -3.47 5.59
CA PRO A 65 5.04 -3.96 6.55
C PRO A 65 4.45 -4.42 7.88
N ALA A 66 3.48 -3.66 8.42
CA ALA A 66 2.81 -3.98 9.68
C ALA A 66 1.88 -5.21 9.61
N ALA A 67 1.54 -5.67 8.41
CA ALA A 67 0.61 -6.76 8.17
C ALA A 67 1.29 -8.09 7.77
N LEU A 68 2.62 -8.11 7.65
CA LEU A 68 3.36 -9.27 7.15
C LEU A 68 3.02 -10.55 7.90
N ASP A 69 3.09 -10.54 9.23
CA ASP A 69 2.81 -11.72 10.04
C ASP A 69 1.36 -12.21 9.90
N ALA A 70 0.41 -11.29 9.77
CA ALA A 70 -1.01 -11.61 9.57
C ALA A 70 -1.24 -12.27 8.21
N VAL A 71 -0.64 -11.74 7.14
CA VAL A 71 -0.70 -12.32 5.79
C VAL A 71 -0.05 -13.70 5.77
N LEU A 72 1.12 -13.87 6.41
CA LEU A 72 1.79 -15.17 6.51
C LEU A 72 0.96 -16.19 7.30
N ALA A 73 0.34 -15.77 8.40
CA ALA A 73 -0.58 -16.63 9.15
C ALA A 73 -1.77 -17.03 8.27
N ARG A 74 -2.35 -16.09 7.52
CA ARG A 74 -3.49 -16.37 6.64
C ARG A 74 -3.13 -17.36 5.54
N LEU A 75 -1.99 -17.18 4.88
CA LEU A 75 -1.47 -18.13 3.89
C LEU A 75 -1.36 -19.55 4.45
N ARG A 76 -0.86 -19.70 5.68
CA ARG A 76 -0.80 -21.01 6.36
C ARG A 76 -2.18 -21.62 6.57
N THR A 77 -3.18 -20.81 6.93
CA THR A 77 -4.58 -21.31 7.05
C THR A 77 -5.18 -21.74 5.71
N LEU A 78 -4.70 -21.19 4.60
CA LEU A 78 -5.06 -21.58 3.23
C LEU A 78 -4.25 -22.78 2.71
N GLY A 79 -3.49 -23.45 3.58
CA GLY A 79 -2.68 -24.63 3.24
C GLY A 79 -1.37 -24.31 2.52
N GLN A 80 -0.98 -23.04 2.43
CA GLN A 80 0.29 -22.63 1.84
C GLN A 80 1.43 -22.72 2.85
N THR A 81 2.66 -22.91 2.35
CA THR A 81 3.89 -22.91 3.16
C THR A 81 4.85 -21.80 2.68
N PRO A 82 4.63 -20.54 3.11
CA PRO A 82 5.45 -19.43 2.66
C PRO A 82 6.92 -19.61 3.07
N LYS A 83 7.83 -19.44 2.11
CA LYS A 83 9.27 -19.40 2.36
C LYS A 83 9.70 -17.94 2.53
N ILE A 84 10.37 -17.64 3.64
CA ILE A 84 10.95 -16.31 3.87
C ILE A 84 12.37 -16.30 3.31
N VAL A 85 12.64 -15.34 2.42
CA VAL A 85 13.96 -15.08 1.86
C VAL A 85 14.34 -13.65 2.27
N GLN A 86 15.45 -13.48 2.98
CA GLN A 86 15.99 -12.15 3.20
C GLN A 86 16.64 -11.66 1.91
N GLY A 87 16.17 -10.52 1.39
CA GLY A 87 16.85 -9.83 0.31
C GLY A 87 18.22 -9.36 0.80
N GLY A 88 19.28 -10.05 0.40
CA GLY A 88 20.64 -9.67 0.75
C GLY A 88 21.02 -8.34 0.09
N SER A 89 21.67 -7.46 0.84
CA SER A 89 22.36 -6.27 0.33
C SER A 89 23.67 -6.63 -0.41
N ASP A 90 23.70 -7.73 -1.17
CA ASP A 90 24.90 -8.24 -1.83
C ASP A 90 24.69 -8.30 -3.35
N GLY A 91 24.67 -7.13 -4.01
CA GLY A 91 24.58 -7.08 -5.46
C GLY A 91 24.33 -5.75 -6.18
N ALA A 92 24.26 -4.59 -5.51
CA ALA A 92 23.98 -3.31 -6.19
C ALA A 92 24.92 -2.15 -5.79
N ARG A 93 26.20 -2.47 -5.59
CA ARG A 93 27.30 -1.49 -5.74
C ARG A 93 28.16 -1.85 -6.95
N THR A 94 27.56 -1.92 -8.13
CA THR A 94 28.32 -1.71 -9.36
C THR A 94 28.20 -0.25 -9.72
N GLY A 95 29.34 0.43 -9.73
CA GLY A 95 29.46 1.87 -9.89
C GLY A 95 28.89 2.40 -11.20
N PHE A 96 28.53 3.67 -11.13
CA PHE A 96 28.62 4.61 -12.24
C PHE A 96 29.71 5.62 -11.90
#